data_AF-A0A212C2S6-F1
#
_entry.id   AF-A0A212C2S6-F1
#
_cell.length_a   1.000
_cell.length_b   1.000
_cell.length_c   1.000
_cell.angle_alpha   90.00
_cell.angle_beta   90.00
_cell.angle_gamma   90.00
#
_symmetry.space_group_name_H-M   'P 1'
#
loop_
_entity.id
_entity.type
_entity.pdbx_description
1 polymer ?
#
loop_
_entity_poly.entity_id
_entity_poly.type
_entity_poly.pdbx_seq_one_letter_code
_entity_poly.pdbx_strand_id
1 'polypeptide(L)'
;MMYHRLGLSQSNAEMVVTVSLLNKPWRQMTLEELQEWEEEELNVGPFSVLTKLVKNSTKGLINRRNNRTLLGWEMWTQVPKKSKPVNKDHCISKMLLCKDLVTMVLQNPLIAF
;
A
#
# COMPACT_ATOMS: atom_id res chain seq x y z
N MET A 1 -10.39 -0.96 52.95
CA MET A 1 -9.91 -0.16 51.82
C MET A 1 -8.72 -0.89 51.22
N MET A 2 -8.82 -1.46 50.02
CA MET A 2 -7.73 -1.73 49.06
C MET A 2 -8.35 -2.44 47.85
N TYR A 3 -8.93 -1.69 46.91
CA TYR A 3 -9.16 -2.22 45.57
C TYR A 3 -7.90 -1.92 44.75
N HIS A 4 -7.15 -2.97 44.46
CA HIS A 4 -5.98 -2.92 43.60
C HIS A 4 -6.42 -2.68 42.15
N ARG A 5 -6.17 -1.44 41.71
CA ARG A 5 -5.81 -0.98 40.36
C ARG A 5 -5.64 -2.11 39.33
N LEU A 6 -6.70 -2.39 38.57
CA LEU A 6 -6.57 -3.10 37.30
C LEU A 6 -5.95 -2.12 36.28
N GLY A 7 -4.69 -2.36 35.93
CA GLY A 7 -4.01 -1.70 34.84
C GLY A 7 -4.64 -2.11 33.52
N LEU A 8 -5.55 -1.29 33.01
CA LEU A 8 -5.97 -1.35 31.62
C LEU A 8 -4.80 -0.82 30.79
N SER A 9 -4.09 -1.72 30.11
CA SER A 9 -3.07 -1.34 29.15
C SER A 9 -3.73 -0.61 27.98
N GLN A 10 -3.14 0.51 27.58
CA GLN A 10 -3.60 1.37 26.48
C GLN A 10 -3.87 0.60 25.18
N SER A 11 -3.13 -0.50 24.96
CA SER A 11 -3.26 -1.43 23.83
C SER A 11 -4.64 -2.11 23.71
N ASN A 12 -5.33 -2.35 24.83
CA ASN A 12 -6.57 -3.11 24.81
C ASN A 12 -7.77 -2.22 24.46
N ALA A 13 -7.71 -0.92 24.78
CA ALA A 13 -8.75 0.04 24.42
C ALA A 13 -8.75 0.32 22.91
N GLU A 14 -7.57 0.53 22.31
CA GLU A 14 -7.40 0.74 20.86
C GLU A 14 -7.86 -0.49 20.06
N MET A 15 -7.59 -1.70 20.56
CA MET A 15 -8.04 -2.95 19.92
C MET A 15 -9.56 -3.16 20.01
N VAL A 16 -10.22 -2.72 21.09
CA VAL A 16 -11.69 -2.81 21.23
C VAL A 16 -12.39 -1.79 20.33
N VAL A 17 -11.85 -0.58 20.20
CA VAL A 17 -12.39 0.48 19.33
C VAL A 17 -12.31 0.05 17.85
N THR A 18 -11.15 -0.45 17.40
CA THR A 18 -10.95 -0.92 16.02
C THR A 18 -11.89 -2.08 15.64
N VAL A 19 -12.12 -3.04 16.54
CA VAL A 19 -13.07 -4.13 16.30
C VAL A 19 -14.53 -3.65 16.25
N SER A 20 -14.88 -2.60 17.02
CA SER A 20 -16.24 -2.04 17.00
C SER A 20 -16.54 -1.22 15.74
N LEU A 21 -15.56 -0.50 15.19
CA LEU A 21 -15.69 0.24 13.93
C LEU A 21 -15.83 -0.70 12.73
N LEU A 22 -15.16 -1.87 12.75
CA LEU A 22 -15.24 -2.88 11.70
C LEU A 22 -16.65 -3.49 11.51
N ASN A 23 -17.52 -3.39 12.54
CA ASN A 23 -18.87 -3.96 12.55
C ASN A 23 -19.97 -2.96 12.17
N LYS A 24 -19.65 -1.67 11.98
CA LYS A 24 -20.62 -0.69 11.47
C LYS A 24 -20.80 -0.91 9.97
N PRO A 25 -22.03 -1.18 9.48
CA PRO A 25 -22.26 -1.32 8.05
C PRO A 25 -22.02 0.02 7.35
N TRP A 26 -21.28 -0.01 6.24
CA TRP A 26 -20.90 1.13 5.39
C TRP A 26 -22.03 2.15 5.09
N ARG A 27 -23.29 1.70 5.08
CA ARG A 27 -24.47 2.55 4.81
C ARG A 27 -24.83 3.51 5.95
N GLN A 28 -24.26 3.34 7.14
CA GLN A 28 -24.61 4.11 8.33
C GLN A 28 -23.51 5.08 8.78
N MET A 29 -22.38 5.14 8.06
CA MET A 29 -21.29 6.07 8.38
C MET A 29 -21.58 7.47 7.82
N THR A 30 -21.19 8.50 8.56
CA THR A 30 -21.16 9.87 8.06
C THR A 30 -19.99 10.08 7.09
N LEU A 31 -19.99 11.20 6.35
CA LEU A 31 -18.89 11.51 5.42
C LEU A 31 -17.54 11.63 6.14
N GLU A 32 -17.53 12.25 7.32
CA GLU A 32 -16.34 12.43 8.15
C GLU A 32 -15.80 11.08 8.64
N GLU A 33 -16.69 10.21 9.14
CA GLU A 33 -16.31 8.85 9.57
C GLU A 33 -15.74 8.02 8.40
N LEU A 34 -16.28 8.17 7.19
CA LEU A 34 -15.75 7.49 6.00
C LEU A 34 -14.35 7.99 5.62
N GLN A 35 -14.11 9.30 5.71
CA GLN A 35 -12.80 9.87 5.40
C GLN A 35 -11.74 9.44 6.42
N GLU A 36 -12.08 9.45 7.70
CA GLU A 36 -11.20 8.96 8.77
C GLU A 36 -10.87 7.48 8.54
N TRP A 37 -11.87 6.67 8.20
CA TRP A 37 -11.67 5.25 7.91
C TRP A 37 -10.80 5.00 6.67
N GLU A 38 -11.01 5.77 5.59
CA GLU A 38 -10.15 5.71 4.40
C GLU A 38 -8.71 6.10 4.72
N GLU A 39 -8.51 7.14 5.54
CA GLU A 39 -7.18 7.59 5.94
C GLU A 39 -6.49 6.58 6.86
N GLU A 40 -7.22 5.96 7.79
CA GLU A 40 -6.72 4.86 8.61
C GLU A 40 -6.31 3.67 7.72
N GLU A 41 -7.18 3.19 6.83
CA GLU A 41 -6.85 2.11 5.89
C GLU A 41 -5.65 2.45 5.00
N LEU A 42 -5.49 3.71 4.60
CA LEU A 42 -4.32 4.16 3.84
C LEU A 42 -3.05 4.29 4.68
N ASN A 43 -3.14 4.42 6.01
CA ASN A 43 -2.00 4.56 6.91
C ASN A 43 -1.55 3.22 7.52
N VAL A 44 -2.48 2.35 7.90
CA VAL A 44 -2.21 1.04 8.53
C VAL A 44 -2.51 -0.15 7.62
N GLY A 45 -3.33 0.01 6.59
CA GLY A 45 -3.72 -1.07 5.69
C GLY A 45 -2.65 -1.43 4.63
N PRO A 46 -2.98 -2.36 3.72
CA PRO A 46 -2.04 -2.91 2.73
C PRO A 46 -1.54 -1.88 1.72
N PHE A 47 -2.28 -0.78 1.51
CA PHE A 47 -1.86 0.32 0.63
C PHE A 47 -0.95 1.33 1.30
N SER A 48 -0.70 1.22 2.61
CA SER A 48 0.18 2.13 3.34
C SER A 48 1.60 2.21 2.80
N VAL A 49 2.07 1.14 2.12
CA VAL A 49 3.36 1.15 1.42
C VAL A 49 3.41 2.20 0.31
N LEU A 50 2.32 2.42 -0.43
CA LEU A 50 2.24 3.44 -1.48
C LEU A 50 2.27 4.84 -0.86
N THR A 51 1.52 5.05 0.21
CA THR A 51 1.50 6.31 0.97
C THR A 51 2.89 6.65 1.49
N LYS A 52 3.59 5.67 2.08
CA LYS A 52 4.96 5.83 2.59
C LYS A 52 5.96 6.15 1.48
N LEU A 53 5.85 5.49 0.33
CA LEU A 53 6.70 5.78 -0.83
C LEU A 53 6.58 7.23 -1.30
N VAL A 54 5.34 7.74 -1.38
CA VAL A 54 5.08 9.13 -1.76
C VAL A 54 5.59 10.11 -0.69
N LYS A 55 5.23 9.88 0.59
CA LYS A 55 5.65 10.75 1.71
C LYS A 55 7.17 10.83 1.84
N ASN A 56 7.87 9.71 1.65
CA ASN A 56 9.32 9.63 1.79
C ASN A 56 10.07 9.93 0.48
N SER A 57 9.38 10.33 -0.59
CA SER A 57 9.96 10.53 -1.93
C SER A 57 10.86 9.37 -2.38
N THR A 58 10.54 8.15 -1.93
CA THR A 58 11.36 6.95 -2.14
C THR A 58 10.85 6.22 -3.37
N LYS A 59 11.75 5.65 -4.18
CA LYS A 59 11.36 4.84 -5.33
C LYS A 59 10.79 3.48 -4.89
N GLY A 60 9.60 3.16 -5.40
CA GLY A 60 8.96 1.85 -5.24
C GLY A 60 9.00 1.04 -6.53
N LEU A 61 9.14 -0.27 -6.39
CA LEU A 61 9.01 -1.25 -7.46
C LEU A 61 7.54 -1.70 -7.54
N ILE A 62 6.93 -1.57 -8.71
CA ILE A 62 5.56 -2.06 -8.94
C ILE A 62 5.58 -3.13 -10.02
N ASN A 63 5.14 -4.33 -9.69
CA ASN A 63 4.97 -5.41 -10.66
C ASN A 63 3.52 -5.47 -11.16
N ARG A 64 3.35 -5.59 -12.47
CA ARG A 64 2.02 -5.74 -13.10
C ARG A 64 1.71 -7.18 -13.49
N ARG A 65 0.41 -7.47 -13.67
CA ARG A 65 -0.08 -8.78 -14.14
C ARG A 65 0.49 -9.23 -15.49
N ASN A 66 0.99 -8.30 -16.31
CA ASN A 66 1.63 -8.60 -17.59
C ASN A 66 3.14 -8.88 -17.49
N ASN A 67 3.65 -9.16 -16.28
CA ASN A 67 5.07 -9.40 -15.99
C ASN A 67 5.98 -8.24 -16.42
N ARG A 68 5.45 -7.01 -16.41
CA ARG A 68 6.24 -5.80 -16.59
C ARG A 68 6.39 -5.09 -15.26
N THR A 69 7.58 -4.57 -15.04
CA THR A 69 7.99 -3.99 -13.78
C THR A 69 8.24 -2.50 -13.94
N LEU A 70 7.83 -1.71 -12.95
CA LEU A 70 7.85 -0.26 -12.98
C LEU A 70 8.72 0.28 -11.83
N LEU A 71 9.68 1.15 -12.17
CA LEU A 71 10.61 1.84 -11.25
C LEU A 71 10.89 3.29 -11.71
N GLY A 72 9.86 4.03 -12.14
CA GLY A 72 10.04 5.27 -12.92
C GLY A 72 10.40 5.04 -14.41
N TRP A 73 10.63 3.79 -14.77
CA TRP A 73 10.81 3.23 -16.10
C TRP A 73 10.08 1.89 -16.15
N GLU A 74 9.56 1.53 -17.32
CA GLU A 74 8.93 0.24 -17.57
C GLU A 74 9.96 -0.72 -18.15
N MET A 75 10.16 -1.85 -17.46
CA MET A 75 11.14 -2.86 -17.86
C MET A 75 10.48 -4.22 -18.03
N TRP A 76 10.87 -4.95 -19.07
CA TRP A 76 10.42 -6.33 -19.31
C TRP A 76 11.41 -7.12 -20.16
N THR A 77 11.42 -8.43 -19.97
CA THR A 77 12.20 -9.34 -20.80
C THR A 77 11.33 -9.88 -21.93
N GLN A 78 11.74 -9.64 -23.17
CA GLN A 78 11.16 -10.32 -24.32
C GLN A 78 11.91 -11.63 -24.55
N VAL A 79 11.19 -12.74 -24.65
CA VAL A 79 11.75 -14.06 -24.94
C VAL A 79 11.35 -14.47 -26.37
N PRO A 80 12.23 -14.30 -27.37
CA PRO A 80 11.91 -14.66 -28.74
C PRO A 80 12.06 -16.18 -28.95
N LYS A 81 11.31 -16.75 -29.90
CA LYS A 81 11.28 -18.21 -30.14
C LYS A 81 12.62 -18.79 -30.60
N LYS A 82 13.51 -17.99 -31.20
CA LYS A 82 14.75 -18.46 -31.85
C LYS A 82 15.99 -17.64 -31.49
N SER A 83 15.94 -16.84 -30.43
CA SER A 83 17.09 -16.05 -29.99
C SER A 83 17.13 -15.91 -28.48
N LYS A 84 18.24 -15.37 -27.99
CA LYS A 84 18.41 -15.12 -26.56
C LYS A 84 17.35 -14.13 -26.05
N PRO A 85 16.92 -14.24 -24.78
CA PRO A 85 16.09 -13.23 -24.14
C PRO A 85 16.75 -11.85 -24.23
N VAL A 86 15.93 -10.82 -24.50
CA VAL A 86 16.39 -9.42 -24.60
C VAL A 86 15.63 -8.59 -23.59
N ASN A 87 16.35 -7.82 -22.77
CA ASN A 87 15.77 -6.85 -21.85
C ASN A 87 15.36 -5.58 -22.60
N LYS A 88 14.19 -5.05 -22.30
CA LYS A 88 13.66 -3.79 -22.84
C LYS A 88 13.28 -2.86 -21.71
N ASP A 89 13.63 -1.60 -21.88
CA ASP A 89 13.35 -0.52 -20.93
C ASP A 89 12.78 0.70 -21.65
N HIS A 90 11.71 1.26 -21.09
CA HIS A 90 11.00 2.42 -21.62
C HIS A 90 10.88 3.47 -20.51
N CYS A 91 11.41 4.68 -20.75
CA CYS A 91 11.22 5.80 -19.84
C CYS A 91 9.79 6.36 -19.97
N ILE A 92 9.12 6.59 -18.83
CA ILE A 92 7.76 7.10 -18.80
C ILE A 92 7.72 8.30 -17.85
N SER A 93 7.61 9.52 -18.40
CA SER A 93 7.64 10.75 -17.60
C SER A 93 6.44 10.88 -16.66
N LYS A 94 5.26 10.41 -17.08
CA LYS A 94 4.01 10.39 -16.29
C LYS A 94 3.17 9.18 -16.68
N MET A 95 2.60 8.50 -15.68
CA MET A 95 1.75 7.33 -15.91
C MET A 95 0.68 7.25 -14.83
N LEU A 96 -0.52 6.84 -15.25
CA LEU A 96 -1.60 6.45 -14.35
C LEU A 96 -1.74 4.93 -14.40
N LEU A 97 -1.79 4.28 -13.23
CA LEU A 97 -1.97 2.83 -13.11
C LEU A 97 -3.36 2.54 -12.57
N CYS A 98 -4.08 1.63 -13.23
CA CYS A 98 -5.28 1.06 -12.65
C CYS A 98 -4.90 0.02 -11.59
N LYS A 99 -5.60 0.05 -10.45
CA LYS A 99 -5.41 -0.86 -9.31
C LYS A 99 -5.40 -2.33 -9.75
N ASP A 100 -6.28 -2.71 -10.66
CA ASP A 100 -6.44 -4.11 -11.06
C ASP A 100 -5.19 -4.66 -11.76
N LEU A 101 -4.35 -3.83 -12.36
CA LEU A 101 -3.16 -4.30 -13.08
C LEU A 101 -1.99 -4.57 -12.14
N VAL A 102 -2.00 -4.00 -10.93
CA VAL A 102 -0.90 -4.11 -9.97
C VAL A 102 -1.00 -5.43 -9.22
N THR A 103 0.10 -6.17 -9.16
CA THR A 103 0.18 -7.46 -8.46
C THR A 103 0.97 -7.34 -7.17
N MET A 104 2.11 -6.63 -7.21
CA MET A 104 2.98 -6.47 -6.06
C MET A 104 3.56 -5.05 -6.04
N VAL A 105 3.68 -4.49 -4.84
CA VAL A 105 4.37 -3.23 -4.57
C VAL A 105 5.45 -3.51 -3.55
N LEU A 106 6.69 -3.16 -3.88
CA LEU A 106 7.84 -3.29 -3.00
C LEU A 106 8.49 -1.92 -2.79
N GLN A 107 8.73 -1.58 -1.54
CA GLN A 107 9.50 -0.41 -1.17
C GLN A 107 10.99 -0.76 -1.11
N ASN A 108 11.84 0.04 -1.77
CA ASN A 108 13.28 -0.10 -1.65
C ASN A 108 13.83 1.01 -0.72
N PRO A 109 14.25 0.69 0.52
CA PRO A 109 14.76 1.68 1.46
C PRO A 109 16.14 2.25 1.07
N LEU A 110 16.85 1.62 0.13
CA LEU A 110 18.19 2.04 -0.31
C LEU A 110 18.15 3.04 -1.48
N ILE A 111 16.98 3.30 -2.06
CA ILE A 111 16.81 4.24 -3.17
C ILE A 111 15.88 5.38 -2.72
N ALA A 112 16.42 6.21 -1.84
CA ALA A 112 15.87 7.53 -1.54
C ALA A 112 16.53 8.56 -2.48
N PHE A 113 15.73 9.50 -2.97
CA PHE A 113 16.25 10.68 -3.67
C PHE A 113 16.45 11.83 -2.69
#